data_AF-A0A7Y3B5I2-F1
#
_entry.id   AF-A0A7Y3B5I2-F1
#
_cell.length_a   1.000
_cell.length_b   1.000
_cell.length_c   1.000
_cell.angle_alpha   90.00
_cell.angle_beta   90.00
_cell.angle_gamma   90.00
#
_symmetry.space_group_name_H-M   'P 1'
#
loop_
_entity.id
_entity.type
_entity.pdbx_description
1 polymer ?
#
loop_
_entity_poly.entity_id
_entity_poly.type
_entity_poly.pdbx_seq_one_letter_code
_entity_poly.pdbx_strand_id
1 'polypeptide(L)'
;PFVIVNWWLISPYFIDDTVDEGFSTSISQQLDSGGDTPVVPASSDDDTTTGSTPPADETPPSTQPDAAPDEPSTTGDEPPPPPSGPVLLGAGQFVGLAGHSGTGDAGLFQNPDGSLLLRFENFDIQNGPDLEVYLVPGADQTSLSEGSIHLGALKGNVGDQNYELPSGTELAPGEYTALVWCEAFSVEFVGATIAV
;
A
#
# COMPACT_ATOMS: atom_id res chain seq x y z
N PRO A 1 13.07 55.35 -8.15
CA PRO A 1 13.73 54.07 -8.52
C PRO A 1 12.89 52.89 -8.02
N PHE A 2 11.92 52.46 -8.83
CA PHE A 2 11.12 51.27 -8.56
C PHE A 2 11.77 50.09 -9.28
N VAL A 3 12.42 49.24 -8.51
CA VAL A 3 12.90 47.93 -8.95
C VAL A 3 11.71 46.98 -8.80
N ILE A 4 10.80 46.98 -9.78
CA ILE A 4 9.86 45.86 -9.97
C ILE A 4 10.58 44.91 -10.91
N VAL A 5 11.47 44.10 -10.34
CA VAL A 5 12.19 43.06 -11.10
C VAL A 5 11.24 41.88 -11.23
N ASN A 6 10.78 41.69 -12.46
CA ASN A 6 10.26 40.47 -13.07
C ASN A 6 10.23 39.21 -12.19
N TRP A 7 9.28 39.14 -11.25
CA TRP A 7 8.90 37.88 -10.61
C TRP A 7 8.34 36.87 -11.63
N TRP A 8 7.87 37.36 -12.78
CA TRP A 8 7.16 36.58 -13.79
C TRP A 8 8.04 35.90 -14.85
N LEU A 9 9.38 36.01 -14.77
CA LEU A 9 10.31 35.35 -15.72
C LEU A 9 10.99 34.09 -15.17
N ILE A 10 10.72 33.71 -13.92
CA ILE A 10 11.08 32.39 -13.40
C ILE A 10 9.84 31.53 -13.64
N SER A 11 9.78 30.87 -14.80
CA SER A 11 8.66 30.00 -15.16
C SER A 11 8.37 28.99 -14.04
N PRO A 12 7.10 28.65 -13.75
CA PRO A 12 6.73 27.62 -12.77
C PRO A 12 7.34 26.23 -13.08
N TYR A 13 7.84 26.04 -14.29
CA TYR A 13 8.61 24.88 -14.75
C TYR A 13 9.79 24.44 -13.88
N PHE A 14 10.40 25.35 -13.12
CA PHE A 14 11.63 25.06 -12.37
C PHE A 14 11.41 24.92 -10.86
N ILE A 15 10.16 24.96 -10.40
CA ILE A 15 9.83 24.90 -8.98
C ILE A 15 9.10 23.59 -8.73
N ASP A 16 9.54 22.87 -7.70
CA ASP A 16 8.86 21.66 -7.25
C ASP A 16 7.51 22.00 -6.66
N ASP A 17 6.48 21.28 -7.11
CA ASP A 17 5.17 21.24 -6.49
C ASP A 17 5.09 19.96 -5.64
N THR A 18 5.03 20.15 -4.33
CA THR A 18 5.06 19.06 -3.36
C THR A 18 3.65 18.76 -2.87
N VAL A 19 3.26 17.49 -2.95
CA VAL A 19 2.00 16.97 -2.45
C VAL A 19 2.31 15.90 -1.39
N ASP A 20 1.57 15.92 -0.28
CA ASP A 20 1.68 14.91 0.78
C ASP A 20 0.27 14.51 1.21
N GLU A 21 -0.33 13.60 0.45
CA GLU A 21 -1.64 13.04 0.74
C GLU A 21 -1.51 11.84 1.67
N GLY A 22 -2.08 11.97 2.87
CA GLY A 22 -2.11 10.89 3.84
C GLY A 22 -2.86 9.66 3.34
N PHE A 23 -2.41 8.48 3.77
CA PHE A 23 -3.04 7.20 3.53
C PHE A 23 -2.93 6.33 4.80
N SER A 24 -3.89 5.43 5.02
CA SER A 24 -3.98 4.67 6.28
C SER A 24 -2.96 3.52 6.39
N THR A 25 -2.27 3.21 5.31
CA THR A 25 -1.26 2.15 5.17
C THR A 25 -0.18 2.63 4.19
N SER A 26 0.97 1.94 4.11
CA SER A 26 1.98 2.23 3.09
C SER A 26 2.36 1.00 2.28
N ILE A 27 2.87 1.22 1.07
CA ILE A 27 3.25 0.15 0.14
C ILE A 27 4.29 -0.76 0.80
N SER A 28 5.34 -0.17 1.39
CA SER A 28 6.40 -0.93 2.05
C SER A 28 5.88 -1.76 3.23
N GLN A 29 4.93 -1.26 4.02
CA GLN A 29 4.37 -1.98 5.16
C GLN A 29 3.61 -3.23 4.72
N GLN A 30 2.81 -3.15 3.66
CA GLN A 30 2.05 -4.30 3.17
C GLN A 30 2.89 -5.30 2.39
N LEU A 31 3.95 -4.86 1.71
CA LEU A 31 4.93 -5.76 1.12
C LEU A 31 5.69 -6.57 2.19
N ASP A 32 6.05 -5.95 3.32
CA ASP A 32 6.72 -6.63 4.44
C ASP A 32 5.77 -7.56 5.23
N SER A 33 4.52 -7.11 5.43
CA SER A 33 3.48 -7.89 6.11
C SER A 33 3.00 -9.11 5.32
N GLY A 34 3.17 -9.10 3.99
CA GLY A 34 2.88 -10.27 3.14
C GLY A 34 3.83 -11.46 3.35
N GLY A 35 4.89 -11.29 4.15
CA GLY A 35 5.86 -12.33 4.49
C GLY A 35 5.70 -12.96 5.88
N ASP A 36 4.89 -12.41 6.78
CA ASP A 36 4.83 -12.85 8.17
C ASP A 36 3.52 -13.58 8.49
N THR A 37 3.64 -14.88 8.71
CA THR A 37 2.62 -15.65 9.44
C THR A 37 2.46 -15.00 10.82
N PRO A 38 1.25 -14.72 11.34
CA PRO A 38 1.10 -14.02 12.60
C PRO A 38 1.84 -14.75 13.73
N VAL A 39 3.00 -14.24 14.15
CA VAL A 39 3.61 -14.62 15.41
C VAL A 39 2.78 -14.01 16.52
N VAL A 40 1.94 -14.86 17.10
CA VAL A 40 1.28 -14.67 18.39
C VAL A 40 2.20 -13.96 19.39
N PRO A 41 1.74 -12.87 20.05
CA PRO A 41 2.50 -12.33 21.17
C PRO A 41 2.33 -13.29 22.34
N ALA A 42 3.35 -14.12 22.58
CA ALA A 42 3.45 -14.85 23.84
C ALA A 42 3.84 -13.83 24.93
N SER A 43 2.81 -13.38 25.65
CA SER A 43 2.92 -12.64 26.90
C SER A 43 3.83 -13.37 27.89
N SER A 44 4.56 -12.55 28.62
CA SER A 44 5.49 -12.87 29.69
C SER A 44 4.83 -13.66 30.83
N ASP A 45 5.58 -14.60 31.41
CA ASP A 45 5.51 -14.91 32.84
C ASP A 45 6.91 -15.32 33.33
N ASP A 46 7.46 -14.47 34.21
CA ASP A 46 8.65 -14.68 35.03
C ASP A 46 8.14 -15.04 36.43
N ASP A 47 8.42 -16.25 36.92
CA ASP A 47 8.65 -16.52 38.35
C ASP A 47 9.30 -17.90 38.51
N THR A 48 10.56 -17.95 38.95
CA THR A 48 11.23 -19.18 39.36
C THR A 48 11.55 -19.09 40.84
N THR A 49 10.70 -19.68 41.69
CA THR A 49 11.06 -20.06 43.06
C THR A 49 10.64 -21.50 43.29
N THR A 50 11.60 -22.43 43.33
CA THR A 50 11.37 -23.81 43.78
C THR A 50 12.23 -24.12 44.99
N GLY A 51 11.60 -24.05 46.15
CA GLY A 51 12.07 -24.68 47.38
C GLY A 51 11.95 -26.21 47.30
N SER A 52 12.96 -26.90 47.81
CA SER A 52 12.99 -28.36 47.91
C SER A 52 12.36 -28.87 49.21
N THR A 53 11.71 -30.04 49.10
CA THR A 53 11.71 -31.20 50.05
C THR A 53 10.32 -31.63 50.58
N PRO A 54 9.86 -32.89 50.33
CA PRO A 54 8.74 -33.59 50.98
C PRO A 54 9.26 -34.46 52.18
N PRO A 55 8.52 -35.34 52.93
CA PRO A 55 7.22 -36.01 52.67
C PRO A 55 6.33 -36.33 53.92
N ALA A 56 5.38 -37.27 53.75
CA ALA A 56 4.60 -38.07 54.73
C ALA A 56 3.27 -37.44 55.20
N ASP A 57 2.13 -38.11 55.40
CA ASP A 57 1.74 -39.53 55.45
C ASP A 57 0.18 -39.62 55.31
N GLU A 58 -0.35 -40.84 55.21
CA GLU A 58 -1.73 -41.31 55.46
C GLU A 58 -2.76 -41.47 54.32
N THR A 59 -3.33 -42.70 54.30
CA THR A 59 -4.26 -43.32 53.33
C THR A 59 -5.74 -43.29 53.85
N PRO A 60 -6.79 -43.83 53.16
CA PRO A 60 -8.06 -43.17 52.82
C PRO A 60 -9.29 -43.70 53.63
N PRO A 61 -10.60 -43.35 53.37
CA PRO A 61 -11.41 -43.99 52.30
C PRO A 61 -12.66 -43.22 51.72
N SER A 62 -13.16 -43.74 50.58
CA SER A 62 -14.53 -43.76 50.00
C SER A 62 -15.38 -42.49 49.81
N THR A 63 -15.83 -42.24 48.56
CA THR A 63 -17.21 -42.49 48.04
C THR A 63 -17.34 -41.98 46.59
N GLN A 64 -17.83 -42.82 45.68
CA GLN A 64 -18.16 -42.58 44.26
C GLN A 64 -19.63 -42.06 44.13
N PRO A 65 -20.22 -41.80 42.94
CA PRO A 65 -19.99 -40.81 41.86
C PRO A 65 -21.16 -39.78 41.76
N ASP A 66 -21.00 -38.70 40.99
CA ASP A 66 -22.07 -38.27 40.08
C ASP A 66 -21.52 -37.39 38.93
N ALA A 67 -22.21 -37.42 37.81
CA ALA A 67 -21.71 -37.06 36.50
C ALA A 67 -22.02 -35.61 36.11
N ALA A 68 -21.09 -34.99 35.39
CA ALA A 68 -21.41 -34.08 34.29
C ALA A 68 -20.22 -34.09 33.32
N PRO A 69 -20.41 -34.45 32.04
CA PRO A 69 -19.42 -34.12 31.02
C PRO A 69 -19.44 -32.60 30.85
N ASP A 70 -18.35 -31.92 31.25
CA ASP A 70 -18.06 -30.60 30.71
C ASP A 70 -17.82 -30.79 29.21
N GLU A 71 -18.82 -30.37 28.43
CA GLU A 71 -18.73 -30.29 26.98
C GLU A 71 -17.51 -29.41 26.65
N PRO A 72 -16.53 -29.90 25.85
CA PRO A 72 -15.52 -29.01 25.32
C PRO A 72 -16.25 -27.99 24.46
N SER A 73 -16.21 -26.74 24.90
CA SER A 73 -16.70 -25.61 24.12
C SER A 73 -16.08 -25.69 22.73
N THR A 74 -16.93 -25.88 21.74
CA THR A 74 -16.60 -25.78 20.33
C THR A 74 -16.03 -24.37 20.13
N THR A 75 -14.72 -24.25 20.01
CA THR A 75 -14.08 -23.08 19.41
C THR A 75 -14.64 -23.00 17.99
N GLY A 76 -15.66 -22.16 17.83
CA GLY A 76 -16.18 -21.80 16.53
C GLY A 76 -15.02 -21.21 15.73
N ASP A 77 -14.77 -21.83 14.59
CA ASP A 77 -13.99 -21.27 13.50
C ASP A 77 -14.75 -20.02 13.01
N GLU A 78 -14.55 -18.89 13.69
CA GLU A 78 -15.06 -17.59 13.24
C GLU A 78 -14.17 -17.14 12.07
N PRO A 79 -14.74 -16.94 10.87
CA PRO A 79 -13.99 -16.42 9.74
C PRO A 79 -13.29 -15.11 10.13
N PRO A 80 -12.02 -14.92 9.75
CA PRO A 80 -11.29 -13.69 10.04
C PRO A 80 -12.13 -12.47 9.63
N PRO A 81 -12.18 -11.40 10.46
CA PRO A 81 -12.86 -10.17 10.08
C PRO A 81 -12.29 -9.64 8.75
N PRO A 82 -13.13 -9.04 7.88
CA PRO A 82 -12.65 -8.46 6.64
C PRO A 82 -11.56 -7.42 6.94
N PRO A 83 -10.59 -7.25 6.02
CA PRO A 83 -9.52 -6.29 6.20
C PRO A 83 -10.13 -4.91 6.48
N SER A 84 -9.72 -4.32 7.61
CA SER A 84 -10.31 -3.06 8.09
C SER A 84 -9.78 -1.82 7.36
N GLY A 85 -8.95 -2.00 6.33
CA GLY A 85 -8.32 -0.94 5.55
C GLY A 85 -7.95 -1.39 4.14
N PRO A 86 -7.37 -0.48 3.33
CA PRO A 86 -6.99 -0.77 1.95
C PRO A 86 -6.02 -1.94 1.84
N VAL A 87 -6.24 -2.80 0.85
CA VAL A 87 -5.41 -3.97 0.55
C VAL A 87 -4.56 -3.68 -0.68
N LEU A 88 -3.23 -3.79 -0.54
CA LEU A 88 -2.31 -3.69 -1.68
C LEU A 88 -2.53 -4.89 -2.61
N LEU A 89 -2.89 -4.61 -3.86
CA LEU A 89 -3.05 -5.60 -4.93
C LEU A 89 -1.72 -5.87 -5.65
N GLY A 90 -0.92 -4.82 -5.82
CA GLY A 90 0.35 -4.89 -6.53
C GLY A 90 1.16 -3.62 -6.33
N ALA A 91 2.48 -3.71 -6.49
CA ALA A 91 3.37 -2.57 -6.44
C ALA A 91 4.48 -2.63 -7.48
N GLY A 92 5.04 -1.46 -7.79
CA GLY A 92 6.13 -1.25 -8.72
C GLY A 92 6.96 -0.01 -8.34
N GLN A 93 8.12 0.15 -8.97
CA GLN A 93 8.97 1.33 -8.79
C GLN A 93 9.00 2.16 -10.06
N PHE A 94 8.95 3.48 -9.90
CA PHE A 94 9.11 4.40 -11.01
C PHE A 94 10.53 4.37 -11.57
N VAL A 95 10.60 4.30 -12.89
CA VAL A 95 11.82 4.52 -13.66
C VAL A 95 11.62 5.69 -14.61
N GLY A 96 12.69 6.47 -14.80
CA GLY A 96 12.74 7.54 -15.80
C GLY A 96 12.66 7.03 -17.23
N LEU A 97 11.88 7.71 -18.06
CA LEU A 97 11.66 7.40 -19.47
C LEU A 97 11.98 8.60 -20.36
N ALA A 98 12.25 8.36 -21.65
CA ALA A 98 12.57 9.39 -22.65
C ALA A 98 13.67 10.41 -22.24
N GLY A 99 14.56 10.04 -21.32
CA GLY A 99 15.62 10.92 -20.79
C GLY A 99 15.23 11.78 -19.59
N HIS A 100 13.98 11.69 -19.13
CA HIS A 100 13.55 12.24 -17.85
C HIS A 100 14.01 11.34 -16.70
N SER A 101 14.22 11.93 -15.53
CA SER A 101 14.55 11.21 -14.30
C SER A 101 13.35 11.20 -13.36
N GLY A 102 13.20 10.11 -12.64
CA GLY A 102 12.28 10.06 -11.52
C GLY A 102 12.39 8.76 -10.73
N THR A 103 11.91 8.81 -9.50
CA THR A 103 11.92 7.75 -8.51
C THR A 103 10.62 7.74 -7.70
N GLY A 104 10.43 6.69 -6.92
CA GLY A 104 9.28 6.50 -6.05
C GLY A 104 8.62 5.16 -6.32
N ASP A 105 7.58 4.87 -5.55
CA ASP A 105 6.82 3.63 -5.62
C ASP A 105 5.41 3.92 -6.14
N ALA A 106 4.86 3.00 -6.92
CA ALA A 106 3.47 2.98 -7.32
C ALA A 106 2.81 1.73 -6.76
N GLY A 107 1.70 1.90 -6.06
CA GLY A 107 0.93 0.82 -5.46
C GLY A 107 -0.52 0.90 -5.89
N LEU A 108 -1.10 -0.23 -6.27
CA LEU A 108 -2.51 -0.34 -6.56
C LEU A 108 -3.22 -0.97 -5.36
N PHE A 109 -4.25 -0.30 -4.84
CA PHE A 109 -4.97 -0.68 -3.64
C PHE A 109 -6.45 -0.94 -3.94
N GLN A 110 -7.04 -1.89 -3.22
CA GLN A 110 -8.48 -2.05 -3.10
C GLN A 110 -8.93 -1.59 -1.71
N ASN A 111 -9.83 -0.61 -1.67
CA ASN A 111 -10.44 -0.13 -0.45
C ASN A 111 -11.50 -1.13 0.07
N PRO A 112 -11.90 -1.03 1.36
CA PRO A 112 -12.91 -1.94 1.93
C PRO A 112 -14.29 -1.89 1.24
N ASP A 113 -14.62 -0.80 0.55
CA ASP A 113 -15.84 -0.66 -0.23
C ASP A 113 -15.73 -1.22 -1.66
N GLY A 114 -14.58 -1.81 -2.00
CA GLY A 114 -14.27 -2.38 -3.32
C GLY A 114 -13.76 -1.37 -4.34
N SER A 115 -13.70 -0.07 -4.02
CA SER A 115 -13.10 0.92 -4.91
C SER A 115 -11.59 0.71 -5.05
N LEU A 116 -11.06 1.07 -6.22
CA LEU A 116 -9.64 0.92 -6.54
C LEU A 116 -8.95 2.28 -6.51
N LEU A 117 -7.71 2.28 -6.05
CA LEU A 117 -6.90 3.49 -5.90
C LEU A 117 -5.46 3.20 -6.31
N LEU A 118 -4.88 4.08 -7.13
CA LEU A 118 -3.46 4.11 -7.44
C LEU A 118 -2.79 5.12 -6.52
N ARG A 119 -1.76 4.72 -5.80
CA ARG A 119 -1.00 5.56 -4.87
C ARG A 119 0.45 5.64 -5.27
N PHE A 120 1.00 6.84 -5.22
CA PHE A 120 2.43 7.10 -5.33
C PHE A 120 3.00 7.39 -3.95
N GLU A 121 4.15 6.81 -3.64
CA GLU A 121 4.91 7.06 -2.40
C GLU A 121 6.36 7.44 -2.73
N ASN A 122 6.95 8.32 -1.93
CA ASN A 122 8.34 8.77 -2.11
C ASN A 122 8.60 9.29 -3.55
N PHE A 123 7.56 9.85 -4.18
CA PHE A 123 7.58 10.23 -5.58
C PHE A 123 8.47 11.46 -5.77
N ASP A 124 9.36 11.44 -6.75
CA ASP A 124 10.23 12.57 -7.09
C ASP A 124 10.58 12.46 -8.57
N ILE A 125 10.06 13.38 -9.38
CA ILE A 125 10.29 13.42 -10.83
C ILE A 125 10.60 14.84 -11.31
N GLN A 126 11.15 14.93 -12.51
CA GLN A 126 11.27 16.22 -13.21
C GLN A 126 9.87 16.81 -13.51
N ASN A 127 9.73 18.12 -13.30
CA ASN A 127 8.47 18.82 -13.55
C ASN A 127 8.20 19.03 -15.06
N GLY A 128 6.93 19.12 -15.45
CA GLY A 128 6.43 19.11 -16.83
C GLY A 128 5.24 20.07 -17.06
N PRO A 129 4.88 20.44 -18.32
CA PRO A 129 3.77 21.38 -18.64
C PRO A 129 2.39 20.89 -18.38
N ASP A 130 2.22 19.60 -18.55
CA ASP A 130 0.91 19.01 -18.70
C ASP A 130 1.05 17.53 -18.37
N LEU A 131 1.52 17.27 -17.15
CA LEU A 131 1.76 15.91 -16.68
C LEU A 131 0.45 15.30 -16.22
N GLU A 132 0.14 14.15 -16.81
CA GLU A 132 -1.11 13.42 -16.63
C GLU A 132 -0.79 11.99 -16.20
N VAL A 133 -1.64 11.44 -15.35
CA VAL A 133 -1.46 10.09 -14.79
C VAL A 133 -2.38 9.11 -15.50
N TYR A 134 -1.80 8.00 -15.95
CA TYR A 134 -2.50 6.90 -16.59
C TYR A 134 -2.18 5.57 -15.93
N LEU A 135 -3.15 4.65 -15.94
CA LEU A 135 -2.92 3.22 -15.74
C LEU A 135 -3.05 2.52 -17.09
N VAL A 136 -1.96 1.92 -17.57
CA VAL A 136 -1.87 1.34 -18.91
C VAL A 136 -1.75 -0.18 -18.80
N PRO A 137 -2.56 -0.99 -19.52
CA PRO A 137 -2.41 -2.44 -19.51
C PRO A 137 -1.06 -2.89 -20.09
N GLY A 138 -0.42 -3.84 -19.42
CA GLY A 138 0.88 -4.40 -19.78
C GLY A 138 2.05 -3.83 -18.97
N ALA A 139 3.17 -4.55 -19.01
CA ALA A 139 4.43 -4.13 -18.42
C ALA A 139 5.20 -3.16 -19.32
N ASP A 140 6.01 -2.33 -18.68
CA ASP A 140 7.01 -1.45 -19.29
C ASP A 140 6.45 -0.59 -20.45
N GLN A 141 5.19 -0.14 -20.28
CA GLN A 141 4.53 0.66 -21.31
C GLN A 141 5.11 2.07 -21.35
N THR A 142 5.52 2.50 -22.54
CA THR A 142 6.04 3.86 -22.80
C THR A 142 5.09 4.68 -23.67
N SER A 143 3.86 4.22 -23.86
CA SER A 143 2.86 4.87 -24.69
C SER A 143 1.45 4.51 -24.24
N LEU A 144 0.47 5.33 -24.61
CA LEU A 144 -0.94 5.09 -24.31
C LEU A 144 -1.53 4.06 -25.29
N SER A 145 -1.77 2.84 -24.81
CA SER A 145 -2.38 1.75 -25.57
C SER A 145 -3.91 1.69 -25.37
N GLU A 146 -4.60 0.86 -26.16
CA GLU A 146 -6.02 0.62 -25.96
C GLU A 146 -6.28 0.08 -24.54
N GLY A 147 -7.29 0.63 -23.87
CA GLY A 147 -7.61 0.27 -22.48
C GLY A 147 -6.83 1.07 -21.43
N SER A 148 -6.01 2.06 -21.83
CA SER A 148 -5.42 3.03 -20.90
C SER A 148 -6.52 3.80 -20.16
N ILE A 149 -6.37 3.90 -18.84
CA ILE A 149 -7.30 4.61 -17.96
C ILE A 149 -6.64 5.92 -17.55
N HIS A 150 -7.25 7.05 -17.91
CA HIS A 150 -6.82 8.38 -17.45
C HIS A 150 -7.30 8.62 -16.02
N LEU A 151 -6.39 8.97 -15.13
CA LEU A 151 -6.67 9.19 -13.71
C LEU A 151 -6.64 10.67 -13.31
N GLY A 152 -6.21 11.54 -14.22
CA GLY A 152 -6.17 12.99 -14.05
C GLY A 152 -4.77 13.57 -14.03
N ALA A 153 -4.72 14.90 -13.86
CA ALA A 153 -3.47 15.64 -13.82
C ALA A 153 -2.60 15.22 -12.63
N LEU A 154 -1.29 15.20 -12.85
CA LEU A 154 -0.31 15.02 -11.80
C LEU A 154 -0.45 16.17 -10.79
N LYS A 155 -0.71 15.83 -9.53
CA LYS A 155 -0.97 16.84 -8.49
C LYS A 155 0.31 17.55 -8.04
N GLY A 156 1.43 16.85 -8.00
CA GLY A 156 2.76 17.37 -7.71
C GLY A 156 3.85 16.47 -8.28
N ASN A 157 5.00 17.05 -8.60
CA ASN A 157 6.16 16.29 -9.08
C ASN A 157 6.96 15.67 -7.92
N VAL A 158 6.66 16.04 -6.67
CA VAL A 158 7.27 15.48 -5.46
C VAL A 158 6.18 15.09 -4.45
N GLY A 159 6.37 13.94 -3.81
CA GLY A 159 5.64 13.49 -2.62
C GLY A 159 4.44 12.59 -2.89
N ASP A 160 3.77 12.22 -1.79
CA ASP A 160 2.77 11.15 -1.77
C ASP A 160 1.43 11.63 -2.33
N GLN A 161 0.84 10.84 -3.23
CA GLN A 161 -0.39 11.25 -3.91
C GLN A 161 -1.23 10.06 -4.39
N ASN A 162 -2.54 10.25 -4.40
CA ASN A 162 -3.54 9.21 -4.56
C ASN A 162 -4.49 9.53 -5.72
N TYR A 163 -4.80 8.53 -6.54
CA TYR A 163 -5.67 8.64 -7.72
C TYR A 163 -6.74 7.55 -7.68
N GLU A 164 -8.00 7.95 -7.58
CA GLU A 164 -9.12 7.01 -7.63
C GLU A 164 -9.31 6.50 -9.07
N LEU A 165 -9.49 5.18 -9.22
CA LEU A 165 -9.89 4.61 -10.50
C LEU A 165 -11.40 4.83 -10.71
N PRO A 166 -11.87 4.95 -11.97
CA PRO A 166 -13.30 5.09 -12.25
C PRO A 166 -14.14 3.99 -11.60
N SER A 167 -15.30 4.35 -11.06
CA SER A 167 -16.20 3.39 -10.41
C SER A 167 -16.59 2.25 -11.35
N GLY A 168 -16.52 1.01 -10.86
CA GLY A 168 -16.79 -0.18 -11.67
C GLY A 168 -15.61 -0.62 -12.56
N THR A 169 -14.43 -0.03 -12.39
CA THR A 169 -13.21 -0.58 -12.99
C THR A 169 -12.92 -1.95 -12.39
N GLU A 170 -12.76 -2.95 -13.25
CA GLU A 170 -12.32 -4.30 -12.89
C GLU A 170 -10.93 -4.52 -13.49
N LEU A 171 -9.98 -4.97 -12.68
CA LEU A 171 -8.63 -5.29 -13.12
C LEU A 171 -8.46 -6.81 -13.15
N ALA A 172 -8.13 -7.32 -14.33
CA ALA A 172 -7.80 -8.72 -14.48
C ALA A 172 -6.39 -8.97 -13.92
N PRO A 173 -6.12 -10.17 -13.37
CA PRO A 173 -4.76 -10.52 -12.96
C PRO A 173 -3.78 -10.37 -14.13
N GLY A 174 -2.66 -9.70 -13.89
CA GLY A 174 -1.73 -9.33 -14.93
C GLY A 174 -0.88 -8.11 -14.58
N GLU A 175 -0.15 -7.61 -15.58
CA GLU A 175 0.72 -6.46 -15.38
C GLU A 175 0.08 -5.19 -15.93
N TYR A 176 0.30 -4.10 -15.22
CA TYR A 176 -0.14 -2.76 -15.57
C TYR A 176 1.02 -1.79 -15.35
N THR A 177 1.09 -0.72 -16.14
CA THR A 177 2.07 0.35 -15.97
C THR A 177 1.35 1.60 -15.46
N ALA A 178 1.73 2.09 -14.29
CA ALA A 178 1.43 3.46 -13.89
C ALA A 178 2.34 4.40 -14.69
N LEU A 179 1.78 5.18 -15.61
CA LEU A 179 2.52 6.01 -16.55
C LEU A 179 2.21 7.49 -16.30
N VAL A 180 3.27 8.28 -16.11
CA VAL A 180 3.17 9.74 -16.15
C VAL A 180 3.52 10.20 -17.57
N TRP A 181 2.55 10.85 -18.21
CA TRP A 181 2.60 11.26 -19.61
C TRP A 181 2.48 12.78 -19.71
N CYS A 182 3.30 13.42 -20.53
CA CYS A 182 3.13 14.82 -20.85
C CYS A 182 2.22 14.98 -22.07
N GLU A 183 1.00 15.45 -21.87
CA GLU A 183 0.01 15.57 -22.94
C GLU A 183 0.41 16.65 -23.96
N ALA A 184 0.91 17.80 -23.49
CA ALA A 184 1.39 18.90 -24.35
C ALA A 184 2.48 18.51 -25.36
N PHE A 185 3.33 17.53 -25.02
CA PHE A 185 4.42 17.06 -25.89
C PHE A 185 4.26 15.64 -26.41
N SER A 186 3.24 14.92 -25.93
CA SER A 186 3.01 13.51 -26.23
C SER A 186 4.24 12.64 -25.96
N VAL A 187 4.82 12.75 -24.75
CA VAL A 187 5.99 11.98 -24.31
C VAL A 187 5.81 11.41 -22.92
N GLU A 188 6.42 10.26 -22.68
CA GLU A 188 6.51 9.61 -21.38
C GLU A 188 7.57 10.25 -20.46
N PHE A 189 7.26 10.36 -19.17
CA PHE A 189 8.16 10.91 -18.16
C PHE A 189 8.73 9.81 -17.26
N VAL A 190 7.85 9.09 -16.57
CA VAL A 190 8.20 7.96 -15.72
C VAL A 190 7.14 6.87 -15.83
N GLY A 191 7.55 5.62 -15.63
CA GLY A 191 6.65 4.47 -15.60
C GLY A 191 7.00 3.53 -14.46
N ALA A 192 5.99 2.90 -13.86
CA ALA A 192 6.16 1.82 -12.88
C ALA A 192 5.31 0.62 -13.29
N THR A 193 5.94 -0.53 -13.55
CA THR A 193 5.25 -1.80 -13.80
C THR A 193 4.76 -2.39 -12.47
N ILE A 194 3.47 -2.69 -12.39
CA ILE A 194 2.74 -3.21 -11.24
C ILE A 194 2.13 -4.55 -11.64
N ALA A 195 2.45 -5.62 -10.91
CA ALA A 195 1.80 -6.92 -11.07
C ALA A 195 0.63 -7.04 -10.09
N VAL A 196 -0.57 -7.31 -10.61
CA VAL A 196 -1.86 -7.44 -9.90
C VAL A 196 -2.37 -8.86 -9.98
#